data_AF-A0A7C3WJI3-F1
#
_entry.id   AF-A0A7C3WJI3-F1
#
_cell.length_a   1.000
_cell.length_b   1.000
_cell.length_c   1.000
_cell.angle_alpha   90.00
_cell.angle_beta   90.00
_cell.angle_gamma   90.00
#
_symmetry.space_group_name_H-M   'P 1'
#
loop_
_entity.id
_entity.type
_entity.pdbx_description
1 polymer ?
#
loop_
_entity_poly.entity_id
_entity_poly.type
_entity_poly.pdbx_seq_one_letter_code
_entity_poly.pdbx_strand_id
1 'polypeptide(L)'
;MHKRTAAISKAVIAVIIIVVIIVAAAAYVALTSAPTAAPENVKLGLLTPLTGAFARTGKAMQDAAQMAVDEINEAGGVLGRKVVLI
;
A
#
# COMPACT_ATOMS: atom_id res chain seq x y z
N MET A 1 9.64 64.67 6.61
CA MET A 1 9.76 63.79 5.43
C MET A 1 10.11 62.37 5.90
N HIS A 2 9.11 61.51 6.08
CA HIS A 2 9.28 60.15 6.58
C HIS A 2 9.73 59.23 5.43
N LYS A 3 10.98 58.73 5.51
CA LYS A 3 11.55 57.80 4.55
C LYS A 3 10.77 56.48 4.60
N ARG A 4 9.89 56.25 3.62
CA ARG A 4 9.33 54.94 3.30
C ARG A 4 10.46 54.09 2.73
N THR A 5 11.22 53.44 3.59
CA THR A 5 12.19 52.42 3.16
C THR A 5 11.42 51.26 2.54
N ALA A 6 11.78 50.93 1.30
CA ALA A 6 11.32 49.76 0.55
C ALA A 6 11.87 48.46 1.16
N ALA A 7 11.60 48.24 2.45
CA ALA A 7 11.97 47.03 3.17
C ALA A 7 10.76 46.12 3.23
N ILE A 8 10.91 44.93 2.65
CA ILE A 8 9.96 43.82 2.78
C ILE A 8 9.61 43.68 4.27
N SER A 9 8.32 43.73 4.61
CA SER A 9 7.89 43.73 6.01
C SER A 9 8.29 42.41 6.68
N LYS A 10 8.60 42.44 7.98
CA LYS A 10 9.00 41.24 8.76
C LYS A 10 7.99 40.08 8.62
N ALA A 11 6.72 40.41 8.42
CA ALA A 11 5.66 39.45 8.16
C ALA A 11 5.83 38.70 6.82
N VAL A 12 6.25 39.39 5.75
CA VAL A 12 6.49 38.76 4.44
C VAL A 12 7.70 37.82 4.50
N ILE A 13 8.76 38.19 5.24
CA ILE A 13 9.92 37.32 5.45
C ILE A 13 9.52 36.05 6.21
N ALA A 14 8.68 36.17 7.25
CA ALA A 14 8.19 35.02 8.01
C ALA A 14 7.37 34.06 7.14
N VAL A 15 6.51 34.58 6.26
CA VAL A 15 5.71 33.75 5.33
C VAL A 15 6.61 33.00 4.34
N ILE A 16 7.62 33.66 3.78
CA ILE A 16 8.57 33.01 2.85
C ILE A 16 9.30 31.86 3.54
N ILE A 17 9.76 32.07 4.79
CA ILE A 17 10.43 31.02 5.57
C ILE A 17 9.51 29.82 5.80
N ILE A 18 8.25 30.06 6.18
CA ILE A 18 7.26 28.98 6.38
C ILE A 18 7.05 28.19 5.09
N VAL A 19 6.88 28.88 3.96
CA VAL A 19 6.72 28.22 2.65
C VAL A 19 7.96 27.40 2.30
N VAL A 20 9.15 27.93 2.51
CA VAL A 20 10.41 27.22 2.27
C VAL A 20 10.51 25.97 3.15
N ILE A 21 10.13 26.06 4.43
CA ILE A 21 10.14 24.91 5.35
C ILE A 21 9.14 23.83 4.89
N ILE A 22 7.93 24.22 4.50
CA ILE A 22 6.91 23.28 4.01
C ILE A 22 7.40 22.58 2.73
N VAL A 23 7.96 23.33 1.79
CA VAL A 23 8.50 22.77 0.54
C VAL A 23 9.69 21.85 0.81
N ALA A 24 10.60 22.24 1.71
CA ALA A 24 11.74 21.41 2.10
C ALA A 24 11.29 20.12 2.81
N ALA A 25 10.29 20.19 3.68
CA ALA A 25 9.74 19.01 4.36
C ALA A 25 9.05 18.06 3.38
N ALA A 26 8.26 18.57 2.44
CA ALA A 26 7.62 17.77 1.40
C ALA A 26 8.66 17.10 0.48
N ALA A 27 9.71 17.83 0.08
CA ALA A 27 10.80 17.29 -0.71
C ALA A 27 11.57 16.20 0.06
N TYR A 28 11.83 16.39 1.36
CA TYR A 28 12.48 15.41 2.20
C TYR A 28 11.68 14.10 2.32
N VAL A 29 10.36 14.19 2.55
CA VAL A 29 9.48 13.01 2.59
C VAL A 29 9.48 12.28 1.25
N ALA A 30 9.38 13.00 0.12
CA ALA A 30 9.39 12.39 -1.20
C ALA A 30 10.73 11.69 -1.54
N LEU A 31 11.86 12.23 -1.05
CA LEU A 31 13.18 11.65 -1.29
C LEU A 31 13.49 10.46 -0.37
N THR A 32 12.86 10.39 0.80
CA THR A 32 13.14 9.37 1.83
C THR A 32 12.11 8.25 1.85
N SER A 33 10.96 8.40 1.18
CA SER A 33 10.02 7.32 0.96
C SER A 33 10.60 6.30 -0.02
N ALA A 34 11.34 5.31 0.49
CA ALA A 34 11.69 4.13 -0.28
C ALA A 34 10.39 3.39 -0.65
N PRO A 35 10.19 2.99 -1.93
CA PRO A 35 9.10 2.11 -2.28
C PRO A 35 9.31 0.79 -1.54
N THR A 36 8.46 0.49 -0.56
CA THR A 36 8.40 -0.86 0.00
C THR A 36 7.86 -1.77 -1.10
N ALA A 37 8.65 -2.74 -1.54
CA ALA A 37 8.14 -3.76 -2.44
C ALA A 37 6.97 -4.43 -1.74
N ALA A 38 5.81 -4.46 -2.39
CA ALA A 38 4.66 -5.16 -1.84
C ALA A 38 5.10 -6.60 -1.52
N PRO A 39 4.84 -7.09 -0.30
CA PRO A 39 5.32 -8.40 0.08
C PRO A 39 4.68 -9.46 -0.83
N GLU A 40 5.49 -10.39 -1.33
CA GLU A 40 5.02 -11.42 -2.28
C GLU A 40 3.82 -12.19 -1.72
N ASN A 41 2.90 -12.55 -2.60
CA ASN A 41 1.74 -13.36 -2.23
C ASN A 41 2.16 -14.74 -1.70
N VAL A 42 1.39 -15.25 -0.74
CA VAL A 42 1.53 -16.61 -0.23
C VAL A 42 0.92 -17.57 -1.24
N LYS A 43 1.76 -18.33 -1.95
CA LYS A 43 1.32 -19.36 -2.89
C LYS A 43 1.01 -20.65 -2.13
N LEU A 44 -0.21 -21.15 -2.29
CA LEU A 44 -0.68 -22.38 -1.63
C LEU A 44 -1.13 -23.38 -2.69
N GLY A 45 -0.50 -24.56 -2.71
CA GLY A 45 -0.91 -25.64 -3.60
C GLY A 45 -2.09 -26.43 -3.03
N LEU A 46 -3.09 -26.72 -3.86
CA LEU A 46 -4.22 -27.57 -3.49
C LEU A 46 -4.17 -28.91 -4.22
N LEU A 47 -3.85 -29.98 -3.49
CA LEU A 47 -3.87 -31.34 -4.03
C LEU A 47 -5.29 -31.92 -3.91
N THR A 48 -6.03 -31.91 -5.01
CA THR A 48 -7.41 -32.42 -5.07
C THR A 48 -7.66 -33.13 -6.40
N PRO A 49 -8.43 -34.24 -6.45
CA PRO A 49 -8.67 -34.97 -7.68
C PRO A 49 -9.66 -34.22 -8.57
N LEU A 50 -9.15 -33.42 -9.51
CA LEU A 50 -9.98 -32.69 -10.47
C LEU A 50 -10.48 -33.56 -11.63
N THR A 51 -9.98 -34.80 -11.72
CA THR A 51 -10.32 -35.77 -12.76
C THR A 51 -10.59 -37.16 -12.16
N GLY A 52 -11.09 -38.08 -12.98
CA GLY A 52 -11.39 -39.45 -12.56
C GLY A 52 -12.66 -39.58 -11.71
N ALA A 53 -12.78 -40.69 -10.98
CA ALA A 53 -14.01 -41.05 -10.25
C ALA A 53 -14.43 -40.01 -9.18
N PHE A 54 -13.48 -39.22 -8.68
CA PHE A 54 -13.69 -38.25 -7.61
C PHE A 54 -13.69 -36.79 -8.08
N ALA A 55 -13.73 -36.54 -9.40
CA ALA A 55 -13.65 -35.20 -9.99
C ALA A 55 -14.66 -34.20 -9.39
N ARG A 56 -15.92 -34.62 -9.17
CA ARG A 56 -16.95 -33.75 -8.59
C ARG A 56 -16.61 -33.33 -7.16
N THR A 57 -16.18 -34.28 -6.34
CA THR A 57 -15.74 -34.00 -4.97
C THR A 57 -14.51 -33.10 -4.98
N GLY A 58 -13.53 -33.39 -5.85
CA GLY A 58 -12.33 -32.59 -5.92
C GLY A 58 -12.58 -31.15 -6.40
N LYS A 59 -13.57 -30.95 -7.28
CA LYS A 59 -14.03 -29.62 -7.66
C LYS A 59 -14.70 -28.88 -6.49
N ALA A 60 -15.58 -29.55 -5.74
CA ALA A 60 -16.18 -28.96 -4.54
C ALA A 60 -15.12 -28.57 -3.50
N MET A 61 -14.07 -29.37 -3.33
CA MET A 61 -12.93 -29.03 -2.47
C MET A 61 -12.17 -27.80 -2.98
N GLN A 62 -11.96 -27.67 -4.29
CA GLN A 62 -11.35 -26.48 -4.88
C GLN A 62 -12.19 -25.22 -4.63
N ASP A 63 -13.49 -25.31 -4.82
CA ASP A 63 -14.39 -24.18 -4.63
C ASP A 63 -14.45 -23.76 -3.15
N ALA A 64 -14.47 -24.73 -2.23
CA ALA A 64 -14.41 -24.47 -0.79
C ALA A 64 -13.06 -23.85 -0.37
N ALA A 65 -11.95 -24.34 -0.92
CA ALA A 65 -10.63 -23.76 -0.65
C ALA A 65 -10.53 -22.32 -1.17
N GLN A 66 -11.09 -22.04 -2.35
CA GLN A 66 -11.11 -20.69 -2.91
C GLN A 66 -11.96 -19.75 -2.05
N MET A 67 -13.13 -20.19 -1.60
CA MET A 67 -13.98 -19.41 -0.68
C MET A 67 -13.23 -19.03 0.60
N ALA A 68 -12.54 -19.97 1.22
CA ALA A 68 -11.73 -19.69 2.42
C ALA A 68 -10.59 -18.71 2.12
N VAL A 69 -9.94 -18.81 0.95
CA VAL A 69 -8.90 -17.87 0.53
C VAL A 69 -9.45 -16.47 0.33
N ASP A 70 -10.64 -16.35 -0.24
CA ASP A 70 -11.30 -15.06 -0.45
C ASP A 70 -11.61 -14.39 0.89
N GLU A 71 -12.21 -15.12 1.84
CA GLU A 71 -12.47 -14.63 3.21
C GLU A 71 -11.19 -14.19 3.94
N ILE A 72 -10.12 -14.98 3.86
CA ILE A 72 -8.81 -14.64 4.44
C ILE A 72 -8.27 -13.35 3.82
N ASN A 73 -8.38 -13.22 2.50
CA ASN A 73 -7.88 -12.06 1.77
C ASN A 73 -8.72 -10.81 2.07
N GLU A 74 -10.03 -10.93 2.24
CA GLU A 74 -10.91 -9.85 2.70
C GLU A 74 -10.56 -9.39 4.11
N ALA A 75 -10.16 -10.32 4.99
CA ALA A 75 -9.69 -10.03 6.35
C ALA A 75 -8.26 -9.41 6.41
N GLY A 76 -7.64 -9.10 5.28
CA GLY A 76 -6.31 -8.49 5.21
C GLY A 76 -5.17 -9.47 4.92
N GLY A 77 -5.49 -10.74 4.64
CA GLY A 77 -4.52 -11.76 4.28
C GLY A 77 -3.68 -12.26 5.46
N VAL A 78 -2.56 -12.89 5.14
CA VAL A 78 -1.64 -13.49 6.13
C VAL A 78 -0.41 -12.59 6.26
N LEU A 79 -0.27 -11.92 7.41
CA LEU A 79 0.80 -10.94 7.65
C LEU A 79 0.84 -9.83 6.58
N GLY A 80 -0.34 -9.38 6.14
CA GLY A 80 -0.50 -8.36 5.09
C GLY A 80 -0.25 -8.87 3.66
N ARG A 81 -0.14 -10.18 3.46
CA ARG A 81 0.08 -10.81 2.15
C ARG A 81 -1.17 -11.54 1.69
N LYS A 82 -1.52 -11.41 0.41
CA LYS A 82 -2.63 -12.16 -0.17
C LYS A 82 -2.24 -13.63 -0.32
N VAL A 83 -3.20 -14.52 -0.04
CA VAL A 83 -3.09 -15.95 -0.33
C VAL A 83 -3.59 -16.19 -1.75
N VAL A 84 -2.86 -17.00 -2.52
CA VAL A 84 -3.20 -17.37 -3.90
C VAL A 84 -3.10 -18.89 -4.03
N LEU A 85 -4.20 -19.51 -4.47
CA LEU A 85 -4.19 -20.92 -4.85
C LEU A 85 -3.50 -21.11 -6.20
N ILE A 86 -2.66 -22.14 -6.28
CA ILE A 86 -1.96 -22.56 -7.50
C ILE A 86 -2.20 -24.05 -7.80
#